data_AF-A0A5E4TJ12-F1
#
_entry.id   AF-A0A5E4TJ12-F1
#
_cell.length_a   1.000
_cell.length_b   1.000
_cell.length_c   1.000
_cell.angle_alpha   90.00
_cell.angle_beta   90.00
_cell.angle_gamma   90.00
#
_symmetry.space_group_name_H-M   'P 1'
#
loop_
_entity.id
_entity.type
_entity.pdbx_description
1 polymer ?
#
loop_
_entity_poly.entity_id
_entity_poly.type
_entity_poly.pdbx_seq_one_letter_code
_entity_poly.pdbx_strand_id
1 'polypeptide(L)'
;MLERHPLGSQAFLPLKTTPYLVVVAPAGELDVSRMRAFVSDGWQGVNYARGVWHHPLLALHEVSDFIVVDRGGEGHNCDEQDLPGTYWLTQAALDAVQGKPKAA
;
A
#
# COMPACT_ATOMS: atom_id res chain seq x y z
N MET A 1 -12.05 -0.12 -0.27
CA MET A 1 -11.88 1.27 -0.74
C MET A 1 -10.42 1.50 -1.09
N LEU A 2 -10.09 2.59 -1.78
CA LEU A 2 -8.73 3.14 -1.88
C LEU A 2 -8.80 4.62 -1.45
N GLU A 3 -7.67 5.15 -0.98
CA GLU A 3 -7.48 6.56 -0.67
C GLU A 3 -6.36 7.17 -1.53
N ARG A 4 -6.34 8.50 -1.65
CA ARG A 4 -5.22 9.24 -2.22
C ARG A 4 -4.97 10.55 -1.47
N HIS A 5 -3.72 11.01 -1.52
CA HIS A 5 -3.31 12.29 -0.95
C HIS A 5 -3.01 13.32 -2.06
N PRO A 6 -3.97 14.20 -2.45
CA PRO A 6 -3.79 15.11 -3.59
C PRO A 6 -2.79 16.26 -3.37
N LEU A 7 -2.46 16.58 -2.12
CA LEU A 7 -1.58 17.70 -1.75
C LEU A 7 -0.20 17.27 -1.22
N GLY A 8 0.07 15.97 -1.06
CA GLY A 8 1.35 15.46 -0.55
C GLY A 8 1.64 14.01 -0.94
N SER A 9 2.89 13.59 -0.80
CA SER A 9 3.24 12.16 -0.77
C SER A 9 3.03 11.59 0.63
N GLN A 10 2.97 10.26 0.74
CA GLN A 10 2.94 9.56 2.02
C GLN A 10 3.87 8.36 1.97
N ALA A 11 4.80 8.29 2.93
CA ALA A 11 5.75 7.19 3.05
C ALA A 11 5.46 6.32 4.26
N PHE A 12 5.61 5.02 4.07
CA PHE A 12 5.55 4.00 5.11
C PHE A 12 6.85 3.21 5.14
N LEU A 13 7.53 3.23 6.29
CA LEU A 13 8.76 2.48 6.51
C LEU A 13 8.53 1.48 7.65
N PRO A 14 8.65 0.16 7.39
CA PRO A 14 8.45 -0.85 8.41
C PRO A 14 9.57 -0.81 9.47
N LEU A 15 9.21 -1.05 10.74
CA LEU A 15 10.18 -1.19 11.84
C LEU A 15 10.56 -2.65 12.14
N LYS A 16 9.91 -3.60 11.48
CA LYS A 16 10.17 -5.05 11.57
C LYS A 16 10.44 -5.61 10.18
N THR A 17 10.94 -6.84 10.11
CA THR A 17 11.09 -7.59 8.84
C THR A 17 9.82 -8.34 8.43
N THR A 18 8.67 -7.96 9.00
CA THR A 18 7.39 -8.62 8.74
C THR A 18 6.83 -8.13 7.39
N PRO A 19 6.47 -9.05 6.47
CA PRO A 19 5.88 -8.68 5.20
C PRO A 19 4.60 -7.86 5.38
N TYR A 20 4.34 -6.96 4.43
CA TYR A 20 3.07 -6.24 4.32
C TYR A 20 2.66 -6.13 2.85
N LEU A 21 1.37 -5.88 2.62
CA LEU A 21 0.81 -5.74 1.28
C LEU A 21 0.64 -4.27 0.91
N VAL A 22 0.86 -3.98 -0.36
CA VAL A 22 0.70 -2.65 -0.95
C VAL A 22 -0.22 -2.79 -2.14
N VAL A 23 -1.38 -2.13 -2.10
CA VAL A 23 -2.32 -2.07 -3.21
C VAL A 23 -2.39 -0.65 -3.71
N VAL A 24 -2.17 -0.43 -5.00
CA VAL A 24 -2.10 0.91 -5.61
C VAL A 24 -2.87 0.98 -6.93
N ALA A 25 -3.29 2.17 -7.31
CA ALA A 25 -3.70 2.52 -8.66
C ALA A 25 -3.10 3.89 -9.08
N PRO A 26 -2.91 4.15 -10.39
CA PRO A 26 -2.32 5.40 -10.87
C PRO A 26 -3.10 6.64 -10.44
N ALA A 27 -2.42 7.77 -10.27
CA ALA A 27 -3.06 9.05 -9.96
C ALA A 27 -4.03 9.50 -11.07
N GLY A 28 -5.01 10.33 -10.69
CA GLY A 28 -6.10 10.78 -11.56
C GLY A 28 -7.44 10.19 -11.11
N GLU A 29 -8.38 10.03 -12.04
CA GLU A 29 -9.60 9.27 -11.78
C GLU A 29 -9.25 7.80 -11.46
N LEU A 30 -9.97 7.21 -10.50
CA LEU A 30 -9.70 5.84 -10.09
C LEU A 30 -10.04 4.86 -11.22
N ASP A 31 -9.00 4.28 -11.83
CA ASP A 31 -9.11 3.18 -12.78
C ASP A 31 -8.75 1.85 -12.11
N VAL A 32 -9.79 1.11 -11.72
CA VAL A 32 -9.68 -0.17 -11.03
C VAL A 32 -8.99 -1.24 -11.87
N SER A 33 -9.06 -1.16 -13.21
CA SER A 33 -8.36 -2.11 -14.10
C SER A 33 -6.83 -1.98 -14.03
N ARG A 34 -6.35 -0.82 -13.55
CA ARG A 34 -4.93 -0.50 -13.39
C ARG A 34 -4.42 -0.71 -11.97
N MET A 35 -5.24 -1.27 -11.08
CA MET A 35 -4.79 -1.66 -9.76
C MET A 35 -3.66 -2.69 -9.84
N ARG A 36 -2.70 -2.56 -8.92
CA ARG A 36 -1.60 -3.51 -8.72
C ARG A 36 -1.47 -3.80 -7.22
N ALA A 37 -1.10 -5.03 -6.91
CA ALA A 37 -0.76 -5.44 -5.56
C ALA A 37 0.71 -5.88 -5.53
N PHE A 38 1.40 -5.51 -4.46
CA PHE A 38 2.78 -5.87 -4.18
C PHE A 38 2.85 -6.45 -2.77
N VAL A 39 3.86 -7.28 -2.54
CA VAL A 39 4.25 -7.75 -1.22
C VAL A 39 5.67 -7.27 -0.95
N SER A 40 5.91 -6.71 0.23
CA SER A 40 7.26 -6.36 0.66
C SER A 40 7.99 -7.59 1.22
N ASP A 41 9.31 -7.58 1.15
CA ASP A 41 10.16 -8.55 1.87
C ASP A 41 10.47 -8.11 3.32
N GLY A 42 9.70 -7.16 3.84
CA GLY A 42 9.77 -6.67 5.22
C GLY A 42 10.70 -5.48 5.43
N TRP A 43 11.84 -5.36 4.72
CA TRP A 43 12.77 -4.22 4.91
C TRP A 43 12.64 -3.14 3.83
N GLN A 44 11.60 -3.26 2.99
CA GLN A 44 11.26 -2.30 1.95
C GLN A 44 10.21 -1.32 2.46
N GLY A 45 10.56 -0.04 2.51
CA GLY A 45 9.59 1.05 2.65
C GLY A 45 8.99 1.44 1.30
N VAL A 46 7.82 2.08 1.33
CA VAL A 46 7.20 2.68 0.14
C VAL A 46 6.96 4.17 0.36
N ASN A 47 6.97 4.94 -0.73
CA ASN A 47 6.51 6.33 -0.74
C ASN A 47 5.52 6.49 -1.89
N TYR A 48 4.25 6.67 -1.56
CA TYR A 48 3.22 6.95 -2.55
C TYR A 48 3.41 8.37 -3.07
N ALA A 49 3.60 8.50 -4.38
CA ALA A 49 3.65 9.80 -5.02
C ALA A 49 2.30 10.53 -4.85
N ARG A 50 2.35 11.87 -4.84
CA ARG A 50 1.16 12.71 -4.70
C ARG A 50 0.03 12.28 -5.65
N GLY A 51 -1.16 12.08 -5.10
CA GLY A 51 -2.38 11.72 -5.83
C GLY A 51 -2.48 10.26 -6.27
N VAL A 52 -1.47 9.41 -6.00
CA VAL A 52 -1.57 7.96 -6.24
C VAL A 52 -2.62 7.36 -5.31
N TRP A 53 -3.51 6.56 -5.88
CA TRP A 53 -4.46 5.78 -5.09
C TRP A 53 -3.74 4.61 -4.43
N HIS A 54 -4.05 4.35 -3.18
CA HIS A 54 -3.51 3.22 -2.43
C HIS A 54 -4.51 2.74 -1.38
N HIS A 55 -4.40 1.49 -0.97
CA HIS A 55 -5.21 0.97 0.12
C HIS A 55 -4.55 1.37 1.46
N PRO A 56 -5.33 1.63 2.53
CA PRO A 56 -4.80 1.75 3.88
C PRO A 56 -3.88 0.58 4.24
N LEU A 57 -2.90 0.83 5.12
CA LEU A 57 -1.81 -0.10 5.43
C LEU A 57 -2.29 -1.53 5.80
N LEU A 58 -1.68 -2.54 5.17
CA LEU A 58 -2.03 -3.96 5.34
C LEU A 58 -0.82 -4.79 5.83
N ALA A 59 -0.58 -4.80 7.14
CA ALA A 59 0.42 -5.70 7.75
C ALA A 59 -0.02 -7.16 7.67
N LEU A 60 0.92 -8.09 7.44
CA LEU A 60 0.65 -9.53 7.46
C LEU A 60 1.15 -10.16 8.77
N HIS A 61 0.51 -11.26 9.17
CA HIS A 61 0.88 -12.16 10.26
C HIS A 61 0.80 -11.60 11.69
N GLU A 62 1.25 -10.37 11.92
CA GLU A 62 1.29 -9.75 13.24
C GLU A 62 1.08 -8.24 13.17
N VAL A 63 0.72 -7.65 14.31
CA VAL A 63 0.72 -6.20 14.50
C VAL A 63 2.16 -5.68 14.32
N SER A 64 2.28 -4.67 13.46
CA SER A 64 3.56 -4.13 13.02
C SER A 64 3.54 -2.61 13.07
N ASP A 65 4.65 -2.03 13.53
CA ASP A 65 4.84 -0.59 13.61
C ASP A 65 5.52 -0.07 12.34
N PHE A 66 5.13 1.13 11.94
CA PHE A 66 5.65 1.82 10.77
C PHE A 66 6.00 3.26 11.14
N ILE A 67 7.12 3.74 10.62
CA ILE A 67 7.34 5.18 10.52
C ILE A 67 6.49 5.69 9.37
N VAL A 68 5.66 6.69 9.65
CA VAL A 68 4.85 7.39 8.66
C VAL A 68 5.41 8.79 8.46
N VAL A 69 5.63 9.17 7.20
CA VAL A 69 6.02 10.54 6.83
C VAL A 69 5.05 11.05 5.79
N ASP A 70 4.24 12.05 6.15
CA ASP A 70 3.27 12.67 5.26
C ASP A 70 3.11 14.17 5.54
N ARG A 71 2.11 14.77 4.89
CA ARG A 71 1.84 16.20 4.91
C ARG A 71 0.86 16.55 6.04
N GLY A 72 1.33 17.26 7.07
CA GLY A 72 0.50 17.82 8.15
C GLY A 72 -0.03 19.26 7.94
N GLY A 73 -0.16 19.74 6.70
CA GLY A 73 -0.59 21.11 6.38
C GLY A 73 -2.10 21.28 6.20
N GLU A 74 -2.58 22.53 6.12
CA GLU A 74 -4.01 22.86 5.97
C GLU A 74 -4.65 22.36 4.65
N GLY A 75 -5.97 22.20 4.60
CA GLY A 75 -6.73 21.81 3.41
C GLY A 75 -7.04 20.31 3.30
N HIS A 76 -7.90 19.95 2.34
CA HIS A 76 -8.37 18.58 2.15
C HIS A 76 -7.31 17.73 1.41
N ASN A 77 -6.62 16.87 2.15
CA ASN A 77 -5.55 16.04 1.61
C ASN A 77 -5.87 14.53 1.64
N CYS A 78 -7.10 14.09 1.85
CA CYS A 78 -7.42 12.67 1.76
C CYS A 78 -8.74 12.50 1.02
N ASP A 79 -8.68 11.93 -0.19
CA ASP A 79 -9.88 11.50 -0.91
C ASP A 79 -10.03 9.99 -0.75
N GLU A 80 -11.24 9.53 -0.42
CA GLU A 80 -11.57 8.11 -0.27
C GLU A 80 -12.59 7.69 -1.33
N GLN A 81 -12.40 6.51 -1.93
CA GLN A 81 -13.36 5.96 -2.89
C GLN A 81 -13.55 4.45 -2.69
N ASP A 82 -14.82 4.04 -2.63
CA ASP A 82 -15.18 2.63 -2.62
C ASP A 82 -14.85 1.94 -3.94
N LEU A 83 -14.38 0.70 -3.83
CA LEU A 83 -14.21 -0.15 -4.99
C LEU A 83 -15.59 -0.64 -5.46
N PRO A 84 -15.83 -0.78 -6.78
CA PRO A 84 -17.15 -1.15 -7.32
C PRO A 84 -17.55 -2.60 -7.02
N GLY A 85 -16.68 -3.37 -6.36
CA GLY A 85 -16.93 -4.75 -5.96
C GLY A 85 -15.84 -5.24 -5.00
N THR A 86 -15.91 -6.52 -4.67
CA THR A 86 -14.94 -7.18 -3.79
C THR A 86 -13.76 -7.71 -4.59
N TYR A 87 -12.56 -7.37 -4.14
CA TYR A 87 -11.30 -7.85 -4.71
C TYR A 87 -10.55 -8.65 -3.66
N TRP A 88 -10.05 -9.83 -4.05
CA TRP A 88 -9.40 -10.77 -3.14
C TRP A 88 -7.91 -10.87 -3.41
N LEU A 89 -7.10 -10.63 -2.38
CA LEU A 89 -5.70 -11.04 -2.36
C LEU A 89 -5.68 -12.46 -1.78
N THR A 90 -5.22 -13.44 -2.57
CA THR A 90 -5.28 -14.86 -2.20
C THR A 90 -3.93 -15.37 -1.74
N GLN A 91 -3.92 -16.36 -0.84
CA GLN A 91 -2.69 -17.04 -0.42
C GLN A 91 -1.94 -17.64 -1.62
N ALA A 92 -2.66 -18.25 -2.56
CA ALA A 92 -2.06 -18.82 -3.77
C ALA A 92 -1.32 -17.77 -4.62
N ALA A 93 -1.86 -16.55 -4.73
CA ALA A 93 -1.18 -15.46 -5.43
C ALA A 93 0.05 -14.96 -4.66
N LEU A 94 -0.04 -14.90 -3.32
CA LEU A 94 1.08 -14.53 -2.45
C LEU A 94 2.24 -15.53 -2.57
N ASP A 95 1.94 -16.82 -2.48
CA ASP A 95 2.91 -17.92 -2.61
C ASP A 95 3.61 -17.92 -3.98
N ALA A 96 2.90 -17.50 -5.03
CA ALA A 96 3.46 -17.43 -6.38
C ALA A 96 4.50 -16.31 -6.57
N VAL A 97 4.48 -15.27 -5.72
CA VAL A 97 5.37 -14.10 -5.84
C VAL A 97 6.42 -14.01 -4.72
N GLN A 98 6.15 -14.62 -3.56
CA GLN A 98 7.15 -14.83 -2.52
C GLN A 98 8.02 -16.03 -2.90
N GLY A 99 9.13 -15.76 -3.60
CA GLY A 99 10.17 -16.78 -3.83
C GLY A 99 10.69 -17.38 -2.52
N LYS A 100 11.28 -18.57 -2.58
CA LYS A 100 11.89 -19.24 -1.41
C LYS A 100 12.72 -18.25 -0.60
N PRO A 101 12.68 -18.30 0.75
CA PRO A 101 13.43 -17.38 1.59
C PRO A 101 14.88 -17.30 1.10
N LYS A 102 15.37 -16.08 0.86
CA LYS A 102 16.78 -15.85 0.57
C LYS A 102 17.56 -16.46 1.74
N ALA A 103 18.38 -17.47 1.47
CA ALA A 103 19.28 -18.02 2.47
C ALA A 103 20.15 -16.89 3.02
N ALA A 104 20.25 -16.80 4.34
CA ALA A 104 21.15 -15.90 5.04
C ALA A 104 22.62 -16.26 4.75
#